data_AF-A0ABD2P588-F1
#
_entry.id   AF-A0ABD2P588-F1
#
_cell.length_a   1.000
_cell.length_b   1.000
_cell.length_c   1.000
_cell.angle_alpha   90.00
_cell.angle_beta   90.00
_cell.angle_gamma   90.00
#
_symmetry.space_group_name_H-M   'P 1'
#
loop_
_entity.id
_entity.type
_entity.pdbx_description
1 polymer ?
#
loop_
_entity_poly.entity_id
_entity_poly.type
_entity_poly.pdbx_seq_one_letter_code
_entity_poly.pdbx_strand_id
1 'polypeptide(L)'
;MECGSDHHFIKAKIYFAQYTHMIPPTQEITDEERQCKPKRYQSNLLQAPSVAFLYKLRLSQKLTQIDDFTATKLYDILVKSIHQAAGESLGELNNGRNKKSLYWWNDSIKESIEEKKRAYNKWLTIEDSEDKKILHNLRTNEYRRTSLQPISMSEWELYYKQQMKEDRVQFDRTELELNEQNTEITKITPQEVKTHICSQKNGRSPGPGQVNVELLKSGPDILFEWLTHLFHRCLSGEQLPEDFRKG
;
A
#
# COMPACT_ATOMS: atom_id res chain seq x y z
N MET A 1 10.81 -37.57 -36.44
CA MET A 1 9.93 -37.76 -35.26
C MET A 1 9.24 -36.43 -35.03
N GLU A 2 7.99 -36.35 -35.45
CA GLU A 2 7.20 -35.12 -35.41
C GLU A 2 6.65 -34.92 -33.99
N CYS A 3 7.06 -33.81 -33.37
CA CYS A 3 6.57 -33.36 -32.09
C CYS A 3 5.13 -32.89 -32.29
N GLY A 4 4.15 -33.73 -31.93
CA GLY A 4 2.74 -33.37 -31.95
C GLY A 4 2.47 -32.17 -31.05
N SER A 5 2.17 -31.05 -31.68
CA SER A 5 1.64 -29.83 -31.07
C SER A 5 0.25 -30.11 -30.49
N ASP A 6 0.18 -30.66 -29.27
CA ASP A 6 -1.06 -30.67 -28.48
C ASP A 6 -1.11 -29.42 -27.60
N HIS A 7 -1.53 -28.32 -28.21
CA HIS A 7 -1.92 -27.10 -27.49
C HIS A 7 -3.33 -26.70 -27.95
N HIS A 8 -4.32 -27.55 -27.70
CA HIS A 8 -5.72 -27.12 -27.75
C HIS A 8 -6.04 -26.32 -26.47
N PHE A 9 -5.71 -25.03 -26.46
CA PHE A 9 -6.32 -24.11 -25.50
C PHE A 9 -7.82 -24.05 -25.78
N ILE A 10 -8.62 -24.64 -24.89
CA ILE A 10 -10.07 -24.48 -24.89
C ILE A 10 -10.36 -22.98 -24.66
N LYS A 11 -10.85 -22.30 -25.70
CA LYS A 11 -11.36 -20.92 -25.61
C LYS A 11 -12.67 -20.92 -24.80
N ALA A 12 -12.57 -20.99 -23.48
CA ALA A 12 -13.69 -20.61 -22.62
C ALA A 12 -13.73 -19.08 -22.52
N LYS A 13 -14.90 -18.47 -22.79
CA LYS A 13 -15.17 -17.07 -22.43
C LYS A 13 -15.31 -16.99 -20.91
N ILE A 14 -14.20 -16.85 -20.20
CA ILE A 14 -14.20 -16.61 -18.76
C ILE A 14 -14.47 -15.12 -18.57
N TYR A 15 -15.68 -14.78 -18.13
CA TYR A 15 -16.00 -13.44 -17.65
C TYR A 15 -15.53 -13.32 -16.21
N PHE A 16 -14.40 -12.63 -16.00
CA PHE A 16 -14.06 -12.14 -14.67
C PHE A 16 -14.96 -10.96 -14.36
N ALA A 17 -16.07 -11.19 -13.66
CA ALA A 17 -16.73 -10.10 -12.95
C ALA A 17 -15.71 -9.54 -11.97
N GLN A 18 -15.26 -8.30 -12.17
CA GLN A 18 -14.33 -7.64 -11.27
C GLN A 18 -14.96 -7.55 -9.87
N TYR A 19 -14.66 -8.53 -9.03
CA TYR A 19 -15.12 -8.55 -7.65
C TYR A 19 -14.27 -7.56 -6.85
N THR A 20 -14.73 -6.32 -6.77
CA THR A 20 -14.19 -5.36 -5.81
C THR A 20 -14.78 -5.68 -4.44
N HIS A 21 -13.94 -6.04 -3.47
CA HIS A 21 -14.36 -6.12 -2.08
C HIS A 21 -15.06 -4.80 -1.68
N MET A 22 -16.35 -4.89 -1.34
CA MET A 22 -17.10 -3.74 -0.86
C MET A 22 -16.84 -3.53 0.63
N ILE A 23 -16.20 -2.41 0.96
CA ILE A 23 -16.13 -1.88 2.32
C ILE A 23 -17.55 -1.43 2.71
N PRO A 24 -18.06 -1.77 3.91
CA PRO A 24 -19.41 -1.41 4.36
C PRO A 24 -19.65 0.11 4.33
N PRO A 25 -20.93 0.56 4.28
CA PRO A 25 -21.25 1.97 4.35
C PRO A 25 -20.71 2.53 5.66
N THR A 26 -19.89 3.57 5.52
CA THR A 26 -19.25 4.28 6.61
C THR A 26 -20.33 4.81 7.55
N GLN A 27 -20.28 4.38 8.82
CA GLN A 27 -21.02 5.01 9.90
C GLN A 27 -20.64 6.49 9.97
N GLU A 28 -21.52 7.33 10.52
CA GLU A 28 -21.27 8.77 10.63
C GLU A 28 -19.96 8.99 11.40
N ILE A 29 -18.96 9.41 10.65
CA ILE A 29 -17.59 9.68 11.11
C ILE A 29 -17.66 10.84 12.10
N THR A 30 -17.36 10.56 13.37
CA THR A 30 -17.15 11.58 14.41
C THR A 30 -16.04 12.53 13.98
N ASP A 31 -16.02 13.77 14.47
CA ASP A 31 -15.03 14.77 14.02
C ASP A 31 -13.56 14.33 14.22
N GLU A 32 -13.31 13.40 15.14
CA GLU A 32 -12.01 12.75 15.36
C GLU A 32 -11.61 11.79 14.20
N GLU A 33 -12.57 11.04 13.63
CA GLU A 33 -12.31 10.16 12.49
C GLU A 33 -12.13 10.94 11.17
N ARG A 34 -12.60 12.21 11.10
CA ARG A 34 -12.32 13.09 9.94
C ARG A 34 -10.84 13.46 9.85
N GLN A 35 -10.15 13.50 10.99
CA GLN A 35 -8.71 13.76 11.07
C GLN A 35 -7.86 12.61 10.52
N CYS A 36 -8.42 11.40 10.37
CA CYS A 36 -7.73 10.19 9.92
C CYS A 36 -7.95 9.83 8.44
N LYS A 37 -8.69 10.64 7.65
CA LYS A 37 -8.80 10.39 6.21
C LYS A 37 -7.48 10.78 5.51
N PRO A 38 -6.92 9.90 4.66
CA PRO A 38 -5.67 10.22 3.97
C PRO A 38 -5.87 11.45 3.08
N LYS A 39 -5.13 12.51 3.36
CA LYS A 39 -5.17 13.76 2.60
C LYS A 39 -4.56 13.52 1.22
N ARG A 40 -5.30 13.85 0.17
CA ARG A 40 -4.81 13.77 -1.22
C ARG A 40 -4.73 15.17 -1.79
N TYR A 41 -3.60 15.51 -2.42
CA TYR A 41 -3.38 16.82 -3.02
C TYR A 41 -3.44 16.74 -4.54
N GLN A 42 -3.77 17.86 -5.19
CA GLN A 42 -3.74 17.98 -6.65
C GLN A 42 -2.29 18.11 -7.14
N SER A 43 -1.52 17.02 -7.12
CA SER A 43 -0.10 17.01 -7.52
C SER A 43 0.14 17.51 -8.95
N ASN A 44 -0.83 17.38 -9.86
CA ASN A 44 -0.74 17.90 -11.22
C ASN A 44 -0.54 19.43 -11.27
N LEU A 45 -1.04 20.18 -10.28
CA LEU A 45 -0.89 21.64 -10.25
C LEU A 45 0.56 22.09 -10.06
N LEU A 46 1.43 21.22 -9.52
CA LEU A 46 2.86 21.51 -9.38
C LEU A 46 3.59 21.64 -10.72
N GLN A 47 2.96 21.23 -11.83
CA GLN A 47 3.50 21.48 -13.17
C GLN A 47 3.46 22.97 -13.54
N ALA A 48 2.55 23.75 -12.93
CA ALA A 48 2.46 25.19 -13.16
C ALA A 48 3.55 25.92 -12.34
N PRO A 49 4.43 26.74 -12.98
CA PRO A 49 5.53 27.40 -12.28
C PRO A 49 5.10 28.31 -11.12
N SER A 50 3.95 28.98 -11.25
CA SER A 50 3.39 29.86 -10.22
C SER A 50 2.96 29.11 -8.96
N VAL A 51 2.28 27.97 -9.13
CA VAL A 51 1.82 27.12 -8.02
C VAL A 51 3.01 26.44 -7.35
N ALA A 52 3.97 25.96 -8.14
CA ALA A 52 5.22 25.40 -7.62
C ALA A 52 6.01 26.43 -6.80
N PHE A 53 6.12 27.67 -7.28
CA PHE A 53 6.75 28.76 -6.55
C PHE A 53 6.03 29.07 -5.24
N LEU A 54 4.70 29.17 -5.27
CA LEU A 54 3.87 29.42 -4.08
C LEU A 54 4.05 28.32 -3.03
N TYR A 55 4.08 27.05 -3.47
CA TYR A 55 4.34 25.91 -2.59
C TYR A 55 5.73 25.98 -1.95
N LYS A 56 6.77 26.27 -2.73
CA LYS A 56 8.15 26.44 -2.23
C LYS A 56 8.23 27.55 -1.19
N LEU A 57 7.62 28.70 -1.47
CA LEU A 57 7.58 29.85 -0.57
C LEU A 57 6.94 29.48 0.77
N ARG A 58 5.73 28.91 0.74
CA ARG A 58 5.01 28.51 1.97
C ARG A 58 5.74 27.43 2.74
N LEU A 59 6.34 26.46 2.07
CA LEU A 59 7.10 25.42 2.73
C LEU A 59 8.37 25.99 3.39
N SER A 60 9.08 26.91 2.72
CA SER A 60 10.24 27.60 3.32
C SER A 60 9.84 28.45 4.54
N GLN A 61 8.66 29.06 4.54
CA GLN A 61 8.16 29.83 5.69
C GLN A 61 7.80 28.94 6.89
N LYS A 62 7.44 27.68 6.67
CA LYS A 62 7.15 26.72 7.75
C LYS A 62 8.39 26.00 8.26
N LEU A 63 9.42 25.89 7.42
CA LEU A 63 10.73 25.33 7.76
C LEU A 63 11.70 26.46 8.12
N THR A 64 11.54 27.07 9.29
CA THR A 64 12.29 28.26 9.69
C THR A 64 13.67 27.96 10.28
N GLN A 65 13.79 27.00 11.21
CA GLN A 65 15.07 26.60 11.81
C GLN A 65 15.06 25.12 12.22
N ILE A 66 16.21 24.48 12.06
CA ILE A 66 16.44 23.09 12.52
C ILE A 66 16.82 23.18 13.99
N ASP A 67 15.86 22.96 14.88
CA ASP A 67 16.15 22.85 16.30
C ASP A 67 16.64 21.43 16.66
N ASP A 68 17.23 21.29 17.84
CA ASP A 68 17.68 20.01 18.41
C ASP A 68 16.51 19.14 18.91
N PHE A 69 15.61 18.75 18.01
CA PHE A 69 14.53 17.82 18.29
C PHE A 69 14.92 16.37 18.01
N THR A 70 14.33 15.43 18.75
CA THR A 70 14.41 13.99 18.45
C THR A 70 13.96 13.69 17.01
N ALA A 71 14.56 12.68 16.36
CA ALA A 71 14.23 12.26 14.99
C ALA A 71 12.72 12.07 14.75
N THR A 72 11.99 11.53 15.73
CA THR A 72 10.52 11.37 15.66
C THR A 72 9.80 12.71 15.52
N LYS A 73 10.16 13.67 16.36
CA LYS A 73 9.60 15.03 16.35
C LYS A 73 9.97 15.78 15.07
N LEU A 74 11.21 15.65 14.61
CA LEU A 74 11.66 16.23 13.34
C LEU A 74 10.81 15.73 12.17
N TYR A 75 10.58 14.41 12.10
CA TYR A 75 9.72 13.79 11.10
C TYR A 75 8.28 14.32 11.18
N ASP A 76 7.69 14.40 12.37
CA ASP A 76 6.34 14.90 12.56
C ASP A 76 6.18 16.36 12.12
N ILE A 77 7.15 17.21 12.47
CA ILE A 77 7.17 18.63 12.07
C ILE A 77 7.28 18.72 10.54
N LEU A 78 8.17 17.95 9.94
CA LEU A 78 8.38 17.93 8.50
C LEU A 78 7.10 17.53 7.75
N VAL A 79 6.46 16.43 8.17
CA VAL A 79 5.22 15.93 7.57
C VAL A 79 4.09 16.95 7.73
N LYS A 80 3.92 17.53 8.93
CA LYS A 80 2.90 18.56 9.18
C LYS A 80 3.12 19.81 8.31
N SER A 81 4.36 20.28 8.22
CA SER A 81 4.73 21.45 7.40
C SER A 81 4.44 21.22 5.92
N ILE A 82 4.78 20.04 5.40
CA ILE A 82 4.46 19.65 4.01
C ILE A 82 2.95 19.64 3.79
N HIS A 83 2.18 19.01 4.68
CA HIS A 83 0.73 18.92 4.54
C HIS A 83 0.04 20.30 4.59
N GLN A 84 0.49 21.18 5.48
CA GLN A 84 -0.04 22.54 5.56
C GLN A 84 0.30 23.34 4.30
N ALA A 85 1.57 23.35 3.87
CA ALA A 85 1.99 24.06 2.67
C ALA A 85 1.29 23.54 1.40
N ALA A 86 1.09 22.21 1.31
CA ALA A 86 0.40 21.56 0.21
C ALA A 86 -1.10 21.89 0.23
N GLY A 87 -1.76 21.86 1.39
CA GLY A 87 -3.17 22.21 1.54
C GLY A 87 -3.45 23.66 1.15
N GLU A 88 -2.59 24.58 1.57
CA GLU A 88 -2.71 26.01 1.22
C GLU A 88 -2.50 26.26 -0.29
N SER A 89 -1.60 25.50 -0.94
CA SER A 89 -1.15 25.76 -2.32
C SER A 89 -1.89 24.98 -3.39
N LEU A 90 -2.10 23.70 -3.15
CA LEU A 90 -2.66 22.74 -4.12
C LEU A 90 -4.14 22.44 -3.84
N GLY A 91 -4.62 22.78 -2.65
CA GLY A 91 -5.92 22.34 -2.17
C GLY A 91 -5.99 20.83 -1.91
N GLU A 92 -7.07 20.40 -1.27
CA GLU A 92 -7.32 18.99 -0.97
C GLU A 92 -8.32 18.41 -2.00
N LEU A 93 -8.00 17.21 -2.51
CA LEU A 93 -8.93 16.43 -3.31
C LEU A 93 -9.93 15.74 -2.38
N ASN A 94 -11.22 15.99 -2.62
CA ASN A 94 -12.26 15.26 -1.94
C ASN A 94 -12.15 13.77 -2.26
N ASN A 95 -11.92 12.95 -1.23
CA ASN A 95 -11.89 11.48 -1.32
C ASN A 95 -13.25 10.86 -1.67
N GLY A 96 -14.29 11.69 -1.82
CA GLY A 96 -15.58 11.28 -2.35
C GLY A 96 -15.48 10.99 -3.84
N ARG A 97 -15.09 9.77 -4.20
CA ARG A 97 -15.75 9.15 -5.35
C ARG A 97 -17.23 9.19 -4.98
N ASN A 98 -17.99 10.12 -5.57
CA ASN A 98 -19.43 10.02 -5.59
C ASN A 98 -19.68 8.63 -6.17
N LYS A 99 -20.04 7.67 -5.30
CA LYS A 99 -20.41 6.32 -5.70
C LYS A 99 -21.72 6.50 -6.46
N LYS A 100 -21.64 6.96 -7.71
CA LYS A 100 -22.76 6.87 -8.64
C LYS A 100 -23.13 5.40 -8.60
N SER A 101 -24.30 5.11 -8.04
CA SER A 101 -24.86 3.77 -8.04
C SER A 101 -24.67 3.23 -9.45
N LEU A 102 -23.90 2.15 -9.60
CA LEU A 102 -23.65 1.60 -10.93
C LEU A 102 -25.02 1.28 -11.55
N TYR A 103 -25.21 1.52 -12.84
CA TYR A 103 -26.52 1.40 -13.51
C TYR A 103 -27.20 0.03 -13.33
N TRP A 104 -26.42 -1.03 -13.08
CA TRP A 104 -26.92 -2.38 -12.83
C TRP A 104 -27.33 -2.64 -11.37
N TRP A 105 -27.07 -1.69 -10.46
CA TRP A 105 -27.40 -1.77 -9.03
C TRP A 105 -28.86 -1.41 -8.83
N ASN A 106 -29.71 -2.43 -8.67
CA ASN A 106 -31.14 -2.28 -8.37
C ASN A 106 -31.44 -2.78 -6.94
N ASP A 107 -32.63 -2.43 -6.43
CA ASP A 107 -33.04 -2.81 -5.08
C ASP A 107 -33.11 -4.33 -4.88
N SER A 108 -33.41 -5.08 -5.95
CA SER A 108 -33.43 -6.55 -5.95
C SER A 108 -32.05 -7.17 -5.64
N ILE A 109 -30.98 -6.62 -6.21
CA ILE A 109 -29.61 -7.07 -5.92
C ILE A 109 -29.21 -6.69 -4.50
N LYS A 110 -29.60 -5.50 -4.03
CA LYS A 110 -29.36 -5.07 -2.66
C LYS A 110 -30.02 -6.01 -1.65
N GLU A 111 -31.28 -6.35 -1.88
CA GLU A 111 -32.05 -7.28 -1.05
C GLU A 111 -31.42 -8.68 -1.05
N SER A 112 -30.98 -9.17 -2.21
CA SER A 112 -30.28 -10.46 -2.34
C SER A 112 -28.97 -10.52 -1.54
N ILE A 113 -28.22 -9.41 -1.49
CA ILE A 113 -26.98 -9.31 -0.70
C ILE A 113 -27.30 -9.27 0.79
N GLU A 114 -28.31 -8.50 1.19
CA GLU A 114 -28.75 -8.41 2.58
C GLU A 114 -29.28 -9.75 3.10
N GLU A 115 -29.98 -10.50 2.26
CA GLU A 115 -30.43 -11.87 2.56
C GLU A 115 -29.24 -12.82 2.73
N LYS A 116 -28.24 -12.78 1.83
CA LYS A 116 -27.00 -13.55 1.98
C LYS A 116 -26.25 -13.22 3.27
N LYS A 117 -26.17 -11.94 3.64
CA LYS A 117 -25.56 -11.50 4.91
C LYS A 117 -26.37 -11.97 6.12
N ARG A 118 -27.70 -11.88 6.08
CA ARG A 118 -28.59 -12.38 7.14
C ARG A 118 -28.41 -13.89 7.33
N ALA A 119 -28.38 -14.66 6.24
CA ALA A 119 -28.14 -16.09 6.29
C ALA A 119 -26.75 -16.45 6.85
N TYR A 120 -25.71 -15.72 6.45
CA TYR A 120 -24.35 -15.91 6.97
C TYR A 120 -24.21 -15.53 8.45
N ASN A 121 -24.83 -14.43 8.88
CA ASN A 121 -24.82 -14.04 10.29
C ASN A 121 -25.59 -15.06 11.13
N LYS A 122 -26.74 -15.55 10.64
CA LYS A 122 -27.49 -16.64 11.27
C LYS A 122 -26.63 -17.91 11.39
N TRP A 123 -25.85 -18.25 10.36
CA TRP A 123 -24.91 -19.36 10.39
C TRP A 123 -23.83 -19.24 11.48
N LEU A 124 -23.30 -18.03 11.67
CA LEU A 124 -22.31 -17.76 12.72
C LEU A 124 -22.90 -17.93 14.13
N THR A 125 -24.20 -17.65 14.32
CA THR A 125 -24.89 -17.79 15.59
C THR A 125 -25.32 -19.23 15.88
N ILE A 126 -25.48 -20.06 14.85
CA ILE A 126 -25.90 -21.44 15.03
C ILE A 126 -24.72 -22.28 15.54
N GLU A 127 -24.88 -22.88 16.72
CA GLU A 127 -23.87 -23.76 17.32
C GLU A 127 -24.01 -25.21 16.81
N ASP A 128 -25.24 -25.63 16.49
CA ASP A 128 -25.62 -27.01 16.15
C ASP A 128 -25.03 -27.51 14.81
N SER A 129 -24.66 -28.80 14.80
CA SER A 129 -24.01 -29.52 13.70
C SER A 129 -24.92 -29.67 12.48
N GLU A 130 -26.18 -29.97 12.69
CA GLU A 130 -27.12 -30.35 11.64
C GLU A 130 -27.54 -29.15 10.78
N ASP A 131 -27.77 -28.00 11.42
CA ASP A 131 -28.08 -26.73 10.75
C ASP A 131 -26.89 -26.20 9.92
N LYS A 132 -25.66 -26.42 10.39
CA LYS A 132 -24.44 -26.12 9.61
C LYS A 132 -24.34 -26.99 8.36
N LYS A 133 -24.71 -28.28 8.45
CA LYS A 133 -24.75 -29.20 7.29
C LYS A 133 -25.81 -28.78 6.27
N ILE A 134 -27.01 -28.39 6.73
CA ILE A 134 -28.09 -27.92 5.84
C ILE A 134 -27.65 -26.68 5.06
N LEU A 135 -27.03 -25.70 5.73
CA LEU A 135 -26.58 -24.47 5.06
C LEU A 135 -25.38 -24.72 4.13
N HIS A 136 -24.45 -25.60 4.52
CA HIS A 136 -23.35 -26.05 3.66
C HIS A 136 -23.88 -26.67 2.35
N ASN A 137 -24.93 -27.48 2.44
CA ASN A 137 -25.59 -28.13 1.29
C ASN A 137 -26.35 -27.13 0.41
N LEU A 138 -27.00 -26.12 0.99
CA LEU A 138 -27.62 -25.03 0.24
C LEU A 138 -26.59 -24.18 -0.54
N ARG A 139 -25.38 -24.01 0.01
CA ARG A 139 -24.29 -23.25 -0.61
C ARG A 139 -23.56 -24.03 -1.72
N THR A 140 -23.71 -25.36 -1.76
CA THR A 140 -23.05 -26.23 -2.74
C THR A 140 -23.89 -26.53 -3.99
N ASN A 141 -25.18 -26.18 -4.02
CA ASN A 141 -26.08 -26.64 -5.08
C ASN A 141 -26.17 -25.75 -6.34
N GLU A 142 -25.10 -25.01 -6.69
CA GLU A 142 -25.09 -24.26 -7.97
C GLU A 142 -23.82 -24.36 -8.81
N TYR A 143 -22.81 -25.13 -8.39
CA TYR A 143 -21.66 -25.41 -9.26
C TYR A 143 -21.37 -26.90 -9.24
N ARG A 144 -21.71 -27.57 -10.35
CA ARG A 144 -21.13 -28.87 -10.71
C ARG A 144 -19.61 -28.72 -10.63
N ARG A 145 -19.01 -29.13 -9.51
CA ARG A 145 -17.57 -29.40 -9.47
C ARG A 145 -17.37 -30.60 -10.35
N THR A 146 -16.94 -30.36 -11.58
CA THR A 146 -16.27 -31.37 -12.40
C THR A 146 -15.29 -32.10 -11.49
N SER A 147 -15.30 -33.43 -11.48
CA SER A 147 -14.56 -34.28 -10.56
C SER A 147 -13.05 -33.97 -10.61
N LEU A 148 -12.61 -32.99 -9.83
CA LEU A 148 -11.20 -32.70 -9.61
C LEU A 148 -10.71 -33.70 -8.58
N GLN A 149 -9.76 -34.53 -8.97
CA GLN A 149 -9.02 -35.38 -8.05
C GLN A 149 -8.03 -34.47 -7.29
N PRO A 150 -8.20 -34.27 -5.96
CA PRO A 150 -7.26 -33.48 -5.19
C PRO A 150 -5.91 -34.20 -5.11
N ILE A 151 -4.83 -33.52 -5.47
CA ILE A 151 -3.46 -34.00 -5.28
C ILE A 151 -3.19 -34.11 -3.78
N SER A 152 -2.58 -35.21 -3.35
CA SER A 152 -2.32 -35.46 -1.94
C SER A 152 -1.22 -34.55 -1.40
N MET A 153 -1.26 -34.26 -0.09
CA MET A 153 -0.27 -33.39 0.55
C MET A 153 1.16 -33.94 0.46
N SER A 154 1.34 -35.26 0.44
CA SER A 154 2.64 -35.91 0.28
C SER A 154 3.21 -35.72 -1.12
N GLU A 155 2.38 -35.73 -2.16
CA GLU A 155 2.81 -35.42 -3.53
C GLU A 155 3.26 -33.97 -3.66
N TRP A 156 2.55 -33.04 -3.03
CA TRP A 156 2.97 -31.64 -2.95
C TRP A 156 4.30 -31.49 -2.20
N GLU A 157 4.46 -32.18 -1.07
CA GLU A 157 5.69 -32.12 -0.28
C GLU A 157 6.90 -32.62 -1.06
N LEU A 158 6.76 -33.73 -1.79
CA LEU A 158 7.82 -34.27 -2.64
C LEU A 158 8.20 -33.31 -3.77
N TYR A 159 7.20 -32.75 -4.45
CA TYR A 159 7.42 -31.80 -5.54
C TYR A 159 8.20 -30.57 -5.08
N TYR A 160 7.76 -29.94 -3.99
CA TYR A 160 8.43 -28.74 -3.48
C TYR A 160 9.80 -29.03 -2.88
N LYS A 161 9.99 -30.17 -2.19
CA LYS A 161 11.32 -30.60 -1.74
C LYS A 161 12.31 -30.75 -2.89
N GLN A 162 11.85 -31.15 -4.07
CA GLN A 162 12.70 -31.27 -5.24
C GLN A 162 12.99 -29.91 -5.90
N GLN A 163 12.02 -29.00 -5.94
CA GLN A 163 12.22 -27.63 -6.45
C GLN A 163 13.11 -26.77 -5.54
N MET A 164 13.09 -27.02 -4.23
CA MET A 164 13.87 -26.26 -3.24
C MET A 164 15.33 -26.74 -3.09
N LYS A 165 15.79 -27.68 -3.91
CA LYS A 165 17.21 -28.05 -3.99
C LYS A 165 17.91 -27.07 -4.93
N GLU A 166 18.70 -26.17 -4.36
CA GLU A 166 19.46 -25.17 -5.12
C GLU A 166 20.85 -25.72 -5.45
N ASP A 167 20.95 -26.48 -6.54
CA ASP A 167 22.18 -27.18 -6.97
C ASP A 167 23.13 -26.25 -7.78
N ARG A 168 22.86 -24.95 -7.86
CA ARG A 168 23.68 -23.99 -8.62
C ARG A 168 24.93 -23.60 -7.82
N VAL A 169 26.11 -23.79 -8.42
CA VAL A 169 27.46 -23.53 -7.85
C VAL A 169 27.61 -22.15 -7.21
N GLN A 170 26.92 -21.13 -7.72
CA GLN A 170 26.94 -19.76 -7.18
C GLN A 170 26.34 -19.61 -5.77
N PHE A 171 25.64 -20.64 -5.27
CA PHE A 171 25.06 -20.70 -3.93
C PHE A 171 25.70 -21.80 -3.06
N ASP A 172 26.78 -22.43 -3.53
CA ASP A 172 27.59 -23.29 -2.69
C ASP A 172 28.06 -22.44 -1.50
N ARG A 173 27.74 -22.86 -0.27
CA ARG A 173 28.03 -22.12 0.97
C ARG A 173 29.53 -22.16 1.25
N THR A 174 30.30 -21.54 0.39
CA THR A 174 31.60 -21.02 0.78
C THR A 174 31.27 -19.79 1.61
N GLU A 175 31.44 -19.87 2.93
CA GLU A 175 31.30 -18.74 3.84
C GLU A 175 32.10 -17.57 3.29
N LEU A 176 31.41 -16.60 2.70
CA LEU A 176 31.99 -15.30 2.43
C LEU A 176 32.18 -14.65 3.81
N GLU A 177 33.42 -14.66 4.30
CA GLU A 177 33.81 -13.87 5.46
C GLU A 177 33.42 -12.41 5.18
N LEU A 178 32.34 -11.97 5.83
CA LEU A 178 31.93 -10.58 5.85
C LEU A 178 33.03 -9.83 6.62
N ASN A 179 33.90 -9.17 5.86
CA ASN A 179 34.93 -8.31 6.43
C ASN A 179 34.21 -7.13 7.09
N GLU A 180 34.03 -7.19 8.41
CA GLU A 180 33.57 -6.09 9.28
C GLU A 180 34.62 -4.97 9.28
N GLN A 181 34.87 -4.38 8.13
CA GLN A 181 35.55 -3.10 8.10
C GLN A 181 34.56 -2.08 8.63
N ASN A 182 34.91 -1.48 9.76
CA ASN A 182 34.32 -0.26 10.30
C ASN A 182 34.11 0.76 9.17
N THR A 183 32.96 0.70 8.49
CA THR A 183 32.57 1.72 7.55
C THR A 183 32.19 2.92 8.39
N GLU A 184 33.10 3.89 8.47
CA GLU A 184 32.80 5.24 8.91
C GLU A 184 31.45 5.65 8.31
N ILE A 185 30.50 6.05 9.16
CA ILE A 185 29.16 6.46 8.74
C ILE A 185 29.32 7.51 7.64
N THR A 186 28.99 7.14 6.40
CA THR A 186 29.10 8.02 5.24
C THR A 186 28.27 9.27 5.50
N LYS A 187 28.92 10.43 5.50
CA LYS A 187 28.26 11.73 5.65
C LYS A 187 27.36 11.98 4.43
N ILE A 188 26.07 11.64 4.55
CA ILE A 188 25.06 11.92 3.52
C ILE A 188 25.07 13.42 3.22
N THR A 189 25.15 13.79 1.95
CA THR A 189 25.10 15.21 1.54
C THR A 189 23.68 15.63 1.14
N PRO A 190 23.28 16.92 1.32
CA PRO A 190 21.95 17.37 0.88
C PRO A 190 21.72 17.26 -0.63
N GLN A 191 22.79 17.37 -1.43
CA GLN A 191 22.73 17.22 -2.89
C GLN A 191 22.47 15.77 -3.30
N GLU A 192 23.06 14.81 -2.59
CA GLU A 192 22.79 13.38 -2.77
C GLU A 192 21.33 13.07 -2.47
N VAL A 193 20.80 13.55 -1.34
CA VAL A 193 19.38 13.41 -0.98
C VAL A 193 18.48 13.98 -2.07
N LYS A 194 18.77 15.21 -2.53
CA LYS A 194 18.03 15.87 -3.63
C LYS A 194 18.07 15.05 -4.92
N THR A 195 19.23 14.53 -5.30
CA THR A 195 19.41 13.74 -6.52
C THR A 195 18.60 12.45 -6.45
N HIS A 196 18.66 11.74 -5.32
CA HIS A 196 17.90 10.51 -5.10
C HIS A 196 16.39 10.75 -5.12
N ILE A 197 15.88 11.77 -4.43
CA ILE A 197 14.44 12.09 -4.43
C ILE A 197 13.96 12.45 -5.84
N CYS A 198 14.73 13.25 -6.58
CA CYS A 198 14.40 13.63 -7.95
C CYS A 198 14.37 12.42 -8.91
N SER A 199 15.22 11.41 -8.67
CA SER A 199 15.28 10.18 -9.49
C SER A 199 14.05 9.26 -9.34
N GLN A 200 13.28 9.39 -8.25
CA GLN A 200 12.14 8.52 -7.99
C GLN A 200 11.04 8.69 -9.05
N LYS A 201 10.27 7.64 -9.37
CA LYS A 201 9.14 7.76 -10.31
C LYS A 201 7.96 8.48 -9.66
N ASN A 202 7.22 9.29 -10.43
CA ASN A 202 5.96 9.89 -9.97
C ASN A 202 4.86 8.81 -9.84
N GLY A 203 3.80 9.10 -9.08
CA GLY A 203 2.66 8.20 -8.87
C GLY A 203 2.93 7.03 -7.92
N ARG A 204 4.02 7.10 -7.14
CA ARG A 204 4.28 6.13 -6.08
C ARG A 204 3.28 6.32 -4.94
N SER A 205 2.85 5.21 -4.35
CA SER A 205 1.98 5.24 -3.17
C SER A 205 2.66 6.00 -2.04
N PRO A 206 1.96 6.91 -1.35
CA PRO A 206 2.52 7.63 -0.22
C PRO A 206 2.76 6.67 0.95
N GLY A 207 3.79 6.96 1.74
CA GLY A 207 4.13 6.19 2.95
C GLY A 207 3.19 6.48 4.13
N PRO A 208 3.55 6.05 5.36
CA PRO A 208 2.72 6.26 6.55
C PRO A 208 2.40 7.74 6.80
N GLY A 209 3.34 8.64 6.48
CA GLY A 209 3.12 10.09 6.56
C GLY A 209 2.23 10.68 5.48
N GLN A 210 1.64 9.90 4.57
CA GLN A 210 0.73 10.37 3.51
C GLN A 210 1.31 11.48 2.60
N VAL A 211 2.64 11.56 2.47
CA VAL A 211 3.33 12.50 1.59
C VAL A 211 3.64 11.84 0.24
N ASN A 212 3.18 12.47 -0.82
CA ASN A 212 3.47 12.07 -2.19
C ASN A 212 4.87 12.52 -2.64
N VAL A 213 5.54 11.73 -3.48
CA VAL A 213 6.90 12.02 -3.96
C VAL A 213 6.97 13.33 -4.76
N GLU A 214 5.90 13.71 -5.46
CA GLU A 214 5.82 14.95 -6.23
C GLU A 214 5.95 16.19 -5.35
N LEU A 215 5.45 16.12 -4.11
CA LEU A 215 5.57 17.20 -3.13
C LEU A 215 7.04 17.38 -2.71
N LEU A 216 7.73 16.27 -2.45
CA LEU A 216 9.14 16.27 -2.06
C LEU A 216 10.04 16.81 -3.19
N LYS A 217 9.78 16.39 -4.43
CA LYS A 217 10.52 16.87 -5.61
C LYS A 217 10.35 18.37 -5.85
N SER A 218 9.17 18.91 -5.55
CA SER A 218 8.84 20.31 -5.78
C SER A 218 9.22 21.22 -4.60
N GLY A 219 9.79 20.66 -3.53
CA GLY A 219 10.17 21.38 -2.33
C GLY A 219 11.33 22.39 -2.53
N PRO A 220 11.53 23.30 -1.56
CA PRO A 220 12.68 24.20 -1.50
C PRO A 220 13.94 23.45 -1.04
N ASP A 221 15.13 24.05 -1.22
CA ASP A 221 16.39 23.40 -0.85
C ASP A 221 16.51 23.12 0.66
N ILE A 222 15.91 23.97 1.50
CA ILE A 222 15.80 23.81 2.95
C ILE A 222 15.16 22.46 3.33
N LEU A 223 14.23 21.94 2.51
CA LEU A 223 13.62 20.63 2.75
C LEU A 223 14.67 19.50 2.71
N PHE A 224 15.62 19.57 1.77
CA PHE A 224 16.65 18.55 1.62
C PHE A 224 17.68 18.61 2.75
N GLU A 225 17.97 19.81 3.27
CA GLU A 225 18.77 19.98 4.48
C GLU A 225 18.10 19.31 5.68
N TRP A 226 16.81 19.57 5.90
CA TRP A 226 16.02 18.93 6.96
C TRP A 226 16.01 17.40 6.84
N LEU A 227 15.81 16.86 5.64
CA LEU A 227 15.84 15.41 5.40
C LEU A 227 17.22 14.82 5.66
N THR A 228 18.29 15.55 5.31
CA THR A 228 19.67 15.11 5.56
C THR A 228 19.93 15.03 7.06
N HIS A 229 19.54 16.06 7.83
CA HIS A 229 19.64 16.05 9.28
C HIS A 229 18.83 14.91 9.92
N LEU A 230 17.62 14.65 9.41
CA LEU A 230 16.81 13.52 9.86
C LEU A 230 17.52 12.19 9.60
N PHE A 231 18.06 11.97 8.40
CA PHE A 231 18.77 10.73 8.05
C PHE A 231 20.05 10.55 8.87
N HIS A 232 20.83 11.61 9.10
CA HIS A 232 21.99 11.54 9.97
C HIS A 232 21.61 11.12 11.39
N ARG A 233 20.52 11.66 11.98
CA ARG A 233 20.06 11.24 13.31
C ARG A 233 19.58 9.79 13.34
N CYS A 234 18.88 9.34 12.30
CA CYS A 234 18.50 7.93 12.17
C CYS A 234 19.71 7.00 12.07
N LEU A 235 20.74 7.38 11.31
CA LEU A 235 21.99 6.62 11.19
C LEU A 235 22.80 6.61 12.50
N SER A 236 22.70 7.66 13.31
CA SER A 236 23.31 7.73 14.65
C SER A 236 22.63 6.81 15.69
N GLY A 237 21.53 6.13 15.34
CA GLY A 237 20.85 5.17 16.22
C GLY A 237 19.66 5.73 17.00
N GLU A 238 19.15 6.91 16.67
CA GLU A 238 17.91 7.41 17.27
C GLU A 238 16.69 6.56 16.88
N GLN A 239 15.67 6.53 17.75
CA GLN A 239 14.47 5.74 17.50
C GLN A 239 13.66 6.30 16.32
N LEU A 240 13.34 5.42 15.37
CA LEU A 240 12.43 5.70 14.25
C LEU A 240 10.99 5.92 14.74
N PRO A 241 10.18 6.73 14.03
CA PRO A 241 8.76 6.87 14.34
C PRO A 241 8.05 5.52 14.31
N GLU A 242 7.13 5.28 15.24
CA GLU A 242 6.40 4.00 15.37
C GLU A 242 5.68 3.60 14.08
N ASP A 243 5.22 4.57 13.31
CA ASP A 243 4.47 4.33 12.07
C ASP A 243 5.30 3.65 10.98
N PHE A 244 6.64 3.63 11.10
CA PHE A 244 7.52 2.88 10.20
C PHE A 244 7.58 1.39 10.55
N ARG A 245 7.13 0.98 11.74
CA ARG A 245 7.08 -0.43 12.18
C ARG A 245 5.78 -1.13 11.79
N LYS A 246 4.74 -0.37 11.43
CA LYS A 246 3.42 -0.87 11.03
C LYS A 246 3.44 -1.16 9.51
N GLY A 247 4.11 -2.24 9.11
CA GLY A 247 4.22 -2.71 7.73
C GLY A 247 3.43 -3.98 7.48
#